data_AF-A0A953CS76-F1
#
_entry.id   AF-A0A953CS76-F1
#
_cell.length_a   1.000
_cell.length_b   1.000
_cell.length_c   1.000
_cell.angle_alpha   90.00
_cell.angle_beta   90.00
_cell.angle_gamma   90.00
#
_symmetry.space_group_name_H-M   'P 1'
#
loop_
_entity.id
_entity.type
_entity.pdbx_description
1 polymer ?
#
loop_
_entity_poly.entity_id
_entity_poly.type
_entity_poly.pdbx_seq_one_letter_code
_entity_poly.pdbx_strand_id
1 'polypeptide(L)'
;MPPRSAALLLAAAATSAAHAGQPGADPRSATSARSAQTAPSAAAPAAVLVDSLGIRFVLVPAGDFTMGSEESVEALAAAYPDLERRRFAELGDEAPAHRVRITRPFYLGQHEVTVGQFRRFLERSGYVPESVADGTGGYGYDPAYDPSKSARGDAFAGRDPRYSWRNPGFPQGDDHPVVNVTWNDAAAMARWLSRTENATYRLPTEAEWEYACRAGTRTRYGSGDDPRSLLRAANVFDADAQANWPRWRAHALAGHDGFAFTSPVGSFAPNAFGLYDMHGNAWEWTADWHDDRYYARSPAADPKGPATGSVRVRRGGSWHTWPFYARCAYRNWNSPQTRYTLVGMRLLREAAAPRSAEPGRSFRIMAAVAAAPPPTALDPHEPGP
;
A
#
# COMPACT_ATOMS: atom_id res chain seq x y z
N MET A 1 -14.03 -35.01 7.86
CA MET A 1 -12.90 -34.06 7.65
C MET A 1 -13.26 -32.76 8.35
N PRO A 2 -12.69 -32.45 9.53
CA PRO A 2 -13.07 -31.27 10.28
C PRO A 2 -12.36 -30.01 9.74
N PRO A 3 -12.94 -28.81 9.94
CA PRO A 3 -12.40 -27.55 9.44
C PRO A 3 -11.12 -27.18 10.19
N ARG A 4 -10.11 -26.70 9.45
CA ARG A 4 -8.86 -26.17 10.02
C ARG A 4 -9.17 -24.86 10.76
N SER A 5 -9.11 -24.90 12.09
CA SER A 5 -9.12 -23.73 12.96
C SER A 5 -8.01 -22.77 12.54
N ALA A 6 -8.34 -21.48 12.46
CA ALA A 6 -7.41 -20.38 12.31
C ALA A 6 -6.46 -20.34 13.52
N ALA A 7 -5.32 -21.01 13.42
CA ALA A 7 -4.24 -20.94 14.38
C ALA A 7 -3.29 -19.82 13.95
N LEU A 8 -3.27 -18.77 14.76
CA LEU A 8 -2.29 -17.70 14.79
C LEU A 8 -0.89 -18.33 14.88
N LEU A 9 -0.07 -18.22 13.84
CA LEU A 9 1.30 -18.76 13.83
C LEU A 9 2.23 -17.84 14.64
N LEU A 10 2.27 -18.04 15.96
CA LEU A 10 3.46 -17.76 16.76
C LEU A 10 4.47 -18.88 16.53
N ALA A 11 5.49 -18.66 15.69
CA ALA A 11 6.68 -19.50 15.63
C ALA A 11 7.58 -19.41 16.90
N ALA A 12 8.25 -20.49 17.25
CA ALA A 12 9.13 -20.64 18.41
C ALA A 12 10.33 -21.51 18.03
N ALA A 13 11.44 -21.24 18.70
CA ALA A 13 12.65 -22.06 18.90
C ALA A 13 13.77 -22.04 17.84
N ALA A 14 14.96 -21.74 18.36
CA ALA A 14 16.26 -21.64 17.71
C ALA A 14 17.25 -22.66 18.32
N THR A 15 18.31 -23.01 17.58
CA THR A 15 19.59 -23.49 18.13
C THR A 15 20.75 -23.01 17.24
N SER A 16 21.86 -22.66 17.90
CA SER A 16 23.04 -21.92 17.43
C SER A 16 24.19 -22.82 16.99
N ALA A 17 25.00 -22.37 16.02
CA ALA A 17 26.45 -22.60 15.99
C ALA A 17 27.18 -21.50 15.19
N ALA A 18 28.26 -20.99 15.75
CA ALA A 18 29.09 -19.89 15.26
C ALA A 18 30.21 -20.34 14.31
N HIS A 19 30.66 -19.47 13.40
CA HIS A 19 32.07 -19.35 13.01
C HIS A 19 32.39 -17.97 12.40
N ALA A 20 33.60 -17.49 12.71
CA ALA A 20 34.13 -16.16 12.46
C ALA A 20 35.06 -16.11 11.23
N GLY A 21 35.29 -14.89 10.69
CA GLY A 21 36.57 -14.52 10.06
C GLY A 21 36.50 -14.01 8.61
N GLN A 22 36.58 -12.68 8.45
CA GLN A 22 36.89 -11.89 7.23
C GLN A 22 38.40 -11.99 6.83
N PRO A 23 39.02 -11.16 5.92
CA PRO A 23 38.52 -10.15 4.95
C PRO A 23 39.19 -10.17 3.53
N GLY A 24 38.65 -9.34 2.62
CA GLY A 24 39.46 -8.35 1.89
C GLY A 24 39.59 -8.47 0.36
N ALA A 25 39.09 -7.46 -0.37
CA ALA A 25 39.89 -6.56 -1.23
C ALA A 25 39.01 -5.91 -2.32
N ASP A 26 39.16 -4.59 -2.45
CA ASP A 26 38.60 -3.68 -3.45
C ASP A 26 39.77 -2.76 -3.90
N PRO A 27 39.66 -1.88 -4.90
CA PRO A 27 39.07 -1.94 -6.24
C PRO A 27 40.14 -1.62 -7.32
N ARG A 28 39.79 -1.69 -8.62
CA ARG A 28 40.33 -0.73 -9.61
C ARG A 28 39.54 -0.70 -10.93
N SER A 29 38.90 0.45 -11.14
CA SER A 29 38.77 1.27 -12.35
C SER A 29 38.76 0.60 -13.74
N ALA A 30 37.62 0.69 -14.42
CA ALA A 30 37.57 0.75 -15.88
C ALA A 30 36.46 1.72 -16.32
N THR A 31 36.88 2.85 -16.86
CA THR A 31 36.10 3.87 -17.53
C THR A 31 35.60 3.33 -18.87
N SER A 32 34.31 3.42 -19.17
CA SER A 32 33.82 3.24 -20.56
C SER A 32 32.64 4.14 -20.88
N ALA A 33 32.78 4.77 -22.05
CA ALA A 33 31.93 5.65 -22.83
C ALA A 33 30.45 5.81 -22.48
N ARG A 34 30.03 7.07 -22.35
CA ARG A 34 28.63 7.52 -22.37
C ARG A 34 28.04 7.36 -23.77
N SER A 35 27.02 6.51 -23.88
CA SER A 35 26.04 6.56 -24.98
C SER A 35 24.85 7.41 -24.52
N ALA A 36 24.54 8.46 -25.27
CA ALA A 36 23.40 9.33 -25.00
C ALA A 36 22.09 8.55 -25.18
N GLN A 37 21.52 8.06 -24.07
CA GLN A 37 20.13 7.63 -24.02
C GLN A 37 19.27 8.87 -23.79
N THR A 38 18.39 9.14 -24.74
CA THR A 38 17.28 10.10 -24.61
C THR A 38 16.51 9.80 -23.34
N ALA A 39 16.55 10.75 -22.39
CA ALA A 39 15.76 10.69 -21.18
C ALA A 39 14.26 10.62 -21.53
N PRO A 40 13.47 9.75 -20.88
CA PRO A 40 12.03 9.80 -21.02
C PRO A 40 11.55 11.17 -20.53
N SER A 41 10.76 11.85 -21.37
CA SER A 41 10.07 13.09 -21.04
C SER A 41 9.43 12.96 -19.66
N ALA A 42 9.84 13.81 -18.72
CA ALA A 42 9.24 13.88 -17.39
C ALA A 42 7.73 14.09 -17.57
N ALA A 43 6.94 13.06 -17.24
CA ALA A 43 5.49 13.18 -17.21
C ALA A 43 5.13 14.28 -16.21
N ALA A 44 4.27 15.21 -16.62
CA ALA A 44 3.74 16.23 -15.72
C ALA A 44 3.17 15.53 -14.46
N PRO A 45 3.39 16.08 -13.25
CA PRO A 45 2.90 15.46 -12.03
C PRO A 45 1.39 15.25 -12.14
N ALA A 46 0.94 14.01 -11.99
CA ALA A 46 -0.47 13.66 -12.04
C ALA A 46 -1.26 14.54 -11.06
N ALA A 47 -2.39 15.11 -11.51
CA ALA A 47 -3.22 15.98 -10.68
C ALA A 47 -3.65 15.23 -9.41
N VAL A 48 -3.23 15.72 -8.25
CA VAL A 48 -3.62 15.15 -6.95
C VAL A 48 -5.03 15.63 -6.62
N LEU A 49 -5.95 14.69 -6.45
CA LEU A 49 -7.29 14.95 -5.94
C LEU A 49 -7.23 14.95 -4.41
N VAL A 50 -7.92 15.88 -3.75
CA VAL A 50 -8.01 15.92 -2.29
C VAL A 50 -9.48 15.91 -1.88
N ASP A 51 -9.86 14.99 -1.01
CA ASP A 51 -11.24 14.86 -0.53
C ASP A 51 -11.55 15.79 0.66
N SER A 52 -12.79 15.76 1.14
CA SER A 52 -13.29 16.56 2.26
C SER A 52 -12.67 16.22 3.62
N LEU A 53 -11.99 15.09 3.74
CA LEU A 53 -11.22 14.69 4.91
C LEU A 53 -9.73 15.04 4.76
N GLY A 54 -9.30 15.55 3.60
CA GLY A 54 -7.90 15.85 3.32
C GLY A 54 -7.10 14.62 2.86
N ILE A 55 -7.75 13.54 2.42
CA ILE A 55 -7.07 12.41 1.80
C ILE A 55 -6.66 12.83 0.39
N ARG A 56 -5.36 12.71 0.11
CA ARG A 56 -4.79 12.90 -1.22
C ARG A 56 -4.92 11.63 -2.02
N PHE A 57 -5.31 11.72 -3.28
CA PHE A 57 -5.41 10.61 -4.22
C PHE A 57 -4.59 10.89 -5.47
N VAL A 58 -3.94 9.83 -5.98
CA VAL A 58 -3.22 9.83 -7.26
C VAL A 58 -3.97 9.00 -8.29
N LEU A 59 -3.94 9.44 -9.55
CA LEU A 59 -4.55 8.72 -10.65
C LEU A 59 -3.67 7.52 -11.04
N VAL A 60 -4.19 6.31 -10.84
CA VAL A 60 -3.59 5.07 -11.31
C VAL A 60 -4.17 4.77 -12.71
N PRO A 61 -3.34 4.64 -13.76
CA PRO A 61 -3.81 4.45 -15.13
C PRO A 61 -4.40 3.05 -15.32
N ALA A 62 -5.40 2.91 -16.20
CA ALA A 62 -5.83 1.60 -16.70
C ALA A 62 -4.64 0.86 -17.33
N GLY A 63 -4.64 -0.46 -17.25
CA GLY A 63 -3.53 -1.24 -17.77
C GLY A 63 -3.64 -2.73 -17.53
N ASP A 64 -2.61 -3.43 -17.96
CA ASP A 64 -2.44 -4.86 -17.80
C ASP A 64 -1.25 -5.15 -16.88
N PHE A 65 -1.35 -6.18 -16.06
CA PHE A 65 -0.23 -6.68 -15.30
C PHE A 65 -0.35 -8.19 -15.04
N THR A 66 0.76 -8.77 -14.59
CA THR A 66 0.79 -10.13 -14.06
C THR A 66 0.56 -10.08 -12.56
N MET A 67 -0.58 -10.59 -12.10
CA MET A 67 -0.94 -10.73 -10.69
C MET A 67 -0.46 -12.07 -10.15
N GLY A 68 0.01 -12.08 -8.90
CA GLY A 68 0.57 -13.27 -8.26
C GLY A 68 2.05 -13.50 -8.53
N SER A 69 2.53 -14.70 -8.23
CA SER A 69 3.94 -15.07 -8.30
C SER A 69 4.14 -16.41 -9.01
N GLU A 70 5.22 -16.50 -9.79
CA GLU A 70 5.75 -17.75 -10.36
C GLU A 70 7.14 -18.08 -9.80
N GLU A 71 7.59 -17.36 -8.77
CA GLU A 71 8.91 -17.57 -8.21
C GLU A 71 9.03 -18.97 -7.61
N SER A 72 10.12 -19.66 -7.95
CA SER A 72 10.40 -20.98 -7.40
C SER A 72 10.84 -20.89 -5.95
N VAL A 73 10.70 -22.00 -5.23
CA VAL A 73 11.22 -22.18 -3.88
C VAL A 73 12.72 -21.86 -3.83
N GLU A 74 13.47 -22.22 -4.87
CA GLU A 74 14.91 -21.98 -4.97
C GLU A 74 15.24 -20.49 -5.10
N ALA A 75 14.49 -19.76 -5.95
CA ALA A 75 14.69 -18.32 -6.13
C ALA A 75 14.39 -17.54 -4.84
N LEU A 76 13.33 -17.93 -4.13
CA LEU A 76 12.98 -17.34 -2.84
C LEU A 76 13.99 -17.72 -1.75
N ALA A 77 14.42 -18.98 -1.67
CA ALA A 77 15.43 -19.41 -0.71
C ALA A 77 16.77 -18.70 -0.92
N ALA A 78 17.14 -18.40 -2.16
CA ALA A 78 18.35 -17.61 -2.46
C ALA A 78 18.22 -16.15 -1.99
N ALA A 79 17.02 -15.56 -2.05
CA ALA A 79 16.78 -14.19 -1.62
C ALA A 79 16.57 -14.03 -0.11
N TYR A 80 16.10 -15.09 0.57
CA TYR A 80 15.83 -15.12 2.00
C TYR A 80 16.51 -16.32 2.67
N PRO A 81 17.86 -16.39 2.68
CA PRO A 81 18.60 -17.58 3.09
C PRO A 81 18.35 -18.00 4.54
N ASP A 82 17.94 -17.06 5.41
CA ASP A 82 17.72 -17.29 6.83
C ASP A 82 16.28 -17.78 7.17
N LEU A 83 15.39 -17.87 6.19
CA LEU A 83 14.01 -18.33 6.40
C LEU A 83 13.86 -19.83 6.10
N GLU A 84 12.98 -20.50 6.84
CA GLU A 84 12.76 -21.94 6.66
C GLU A 84 12.13 -22.24 5.29
N ARG A 85 12.69 -23.20 4.56
CA ARG A 85 12.29 -23.54 3.17
C ARG A 85 10.79 -23.81 3.00
N ARG A 86 10.12 -24.35 4.03
CA ARG A 86 8.66 -24.58 4.03
C ARG A 86 7.86 -23.31 3.70
N ARG A 87 8.33 -22.13 4.15
CA ARG A 87 7.63 -20.85 3.93
C ARG A 87 7.54 -20.49 2.46
N PHE A 88 8.49 -20.95 1.64
CA PHE A 88 8.49 -20.73 0.20
C PHE A 88 7.62 -21.76 -0.55
N ALA A 89 7.40 -22.93 0.04
CA ALA A 89 6.57 -23.98 -0.55
C ALA A 89 5.07 -23.79 -0.26
N GLU A 90 4.72 -23.00 0.75
CA GLU A 90 3.35 -22.74 1.21
C GLU A 90 2.78 -21.42 0.66
N LEU A 91 3.12 -21.06 -0.59
CA LEU A 91 2.62 -19.86 -1.29
C LEU A 91 1.62 -20.20 -2.41
N GLY A 92 0.88 -21.29 -2.27
CA GLY A 92 -0.01 -21.79 -3.32
C GLY A 92 -1.13 -20.83 -3.71
N ASP A 93 -1.49 -19.92 -2.81
CA ASP A 93 -2.51 -18.89 -2.99
C ASP A 93 -1.98 -17.62 -3.69
N GLU A 94 -0.66 -17.49 -3.87
CA GLU A 94 -0.06 -16.49 -4.78
C GLU A 94 -0.04 -16.97 -6.23
N ALA A 95 -0.42 -18.23 -6.48
CA ALA A 95 -0.29 -18.92 -7.77
C ALA A 95 -1.67 -19.37 -8.33
N PRO A 96 -1.77 -19.59 -9.65
CA PRO A 96 -0.78 -19.25 -10.67
C PRO A 96 -0.71 -17.73 -10.85
N ALA A 97 0.47 -17.24 -11.28
CA ALA A 97 0.49 -15.89 -11.81
C ALA A 97 -0.37 -15.84 -13.08
N HIS A 98 -1.14 -14.77 -13.21
CA HIS A 98 -2.14 -14.67 -14.27
C HIS A 98 -2.27 -13.22 -14.73
N ARG A 99 -2.68 -13.04 -15.98
CA ARG A 99 -2.87 -11.71 -16.55
C ARG A 99 -4.17 -11.11 -16.04
N VAL A 100 -4.08 -9.91 -15.49
CA VAL A 100 -5.22 -9.10 -15.08
C VAL A 100 -5.19 -7.78 -15.84
N ARG A 101 -6.36 -7.34 -16.30
CA ARG A 101 -6.61 -6.03 -16.90
C ARG A 101 -7.46 -5.19 -15.97
N ILE A 102 -6.89 -4.07 -15.55
CA ILE A 102 -7.61 -2.94 -14.96
C ILE A 102 -8.15 -2.12 -16.12
N THR A 103 -9.47 -2.19 -16.38
CA THR A 103 -10.06 -1.63 -17.60
C THR A 103 -10.21 -0.11 -17.58
N ARG A 104 -10.23 0.49 -16.38
CA ARG A 104 -10.48 1.91 -16.17
C ARG A 104 -9.45 2.48 -15.20
N PRO A 105 -8.98 3.72 -15.40
CA PRO A 105 -8.17 4.37 -14.40
C PRO A 105 -9.01 4.61 -13.13
N PHE A 106 -8.35 4.66 -11.99
CA PHE A 106 -8.97 4.95 -10.70
C PHE A 106 -8.05 5.86 -9.89
N TYR A 107 -8.63 6.55 -8.90
CA TYR A 107 -7.85 7.33 -7.94
C TYR A 107 -7.59 6.48 -6.70
N LEU A 108 -6.34 6.28 -6.33
CA LEU A 108 -5.99 5.58 -5.09
C LEU A 108 -5.41 6.56 -4.09
N GLY A 109 -5.74 6.40 -2.81
CA GLY A 109 -5.15 7.19 -1.74
C GLY A 109 -3.64 7.17 -1.87
N GLN A 110 -3.01 8.34 -1.88
CA GLN A 110 -1.57 8.50 -2.04
C GLN A 110 -0.79 7.81 -0.90
N HIS A 111 -1.44 7.76 0.26
CA HIS A 111 -0.97 7.21 1.52
C HIS A 111 -2.06 6.29 2.12
N GLU A 112 -1.73 5.54 3.16
CA GLU A 112 -2.75 4.98 4.05
C GLU A 112 -3.61 6.10 4.65
N VAL A 113 -4.83 5.77 5.07
CA VAL A 113 -5.67 6.71 5.83
C VAL A 113 -5.00 6.98 7.16
N THR A 114 -4.79 8.26 7.47
CA THR A 114 -4.12 8.69 8.70
C THR A 114 -5.06 8.70 9.91
N VAL A 115 -4.48 8.67 11.12
CA VAL A 115 -5.21 8.85 12.39
C VAL A 115 -6.05 10.13 12.37
N GLY A 116 -5.48 11.24 11.88
CA GLY A 116 -6.16 12.52 11.78
C GLY A 116 -7.34 12.52 10.79
N GLN A 117 -7.19 11.87 9.64
CA GLN A 117 -8.27 11.71 8.66
C GLN A 117 -9.40 10.82 9.20
N PHE A 118 -9.05 9.70 9.86
CA PHE A 118 -10.04 8.82 10.47
C PHE A 118 -10.79 9.52 11.61
N ARG A 119 -10.09 10.28 12.47
CA ARG A 119 -10.73 11.09 13.52
C ARG A 119 -11.76 12.06 12.95
N ARG A 120 -11.40 12.80 11.89
CA ARG A 120 -12.34 13.72 11.21
C ARG A 120 -13.56 13.00 10.65
N PHE A 121 -13.40 11.79 10.13
CA PHE A 121 -14.53 10.94 9.72
C PHE A 121 -15.46 10.68 10.90
N LEU A 122 -14.94 10.18 12.02
CA LEU A 122 -15.77 9.86 13.20
C LEU A 122 -16.50 11.10 13.73
N GLU A 123 -15.81 12.24 13.83
CA GLU A 123 -16.39 13.51 14.31
C GLU A 123 -17.52 14.01 13.39
N ARG A 124 -17.35 13.91 12.07
CA ARG A 124 -18.33 14.43 11.10
C ARG A 124 -19.48 13.47 10.82
N SER A 125 -19.25 12.17 10.95
CA SER A 125 -20.27 11.15 10.65
C SER A 125 -21.01 10.65 11.87
N GLY A 126 -20.48 10.87 13.08
CA GLY A 126 -20.97 10.24 14.31
C GLY A 126 -20.76 8.72 14.34
N TYR A 127 -19.87 8.17 13.50
CA TYR A 127 -19.63 6.74 13.45
C TYR A 127 -18.84 6.29 14.68
N VAL A 128 -19.22 5.15 15.26
CA VAL A 128 -18.53 4.53 16.38
C VAL A 128 -17.83 3.28 15.84
N PRO A 129 -16.48 3.21 15.86
CA PRO A 129 -15.75 2.04 15.38
C PRO A 129 -16.13 0.78 16.14
N GLU A 130 -16.08 -0.38 15.47
CA GLU A 130 -16.51 -1.66 16.05
C GLU A 130 -15.75 -2.01 17.34
N SER A 131 -14.47 -1.62 17.44
CA SER A 131 -13.66 -1.81 18.66
C SER A 131 -14.27 -1.14 19.90
N VAL A 132 -14.98 -0.03 19.70
CA VAL A 132 -15.62 0.76 20.76
C VAL A 132 -17.08 0.34 20.90
N ALA A 133 -17.80 0.17 19.78
CA ALA A 133 -19.23 -0.10 19.78
C ALA A 133 -19.60 -1.41 20.48
N ASP A 134 -18.78 -2.45 20.35
CA ASP A 134 -19.03 -3.75 20.99
C ASP A 134 -18.41 -3.88 22.40
N GLY A 135 -17.70 -2.84 22.87
CA GLY A 135 -17.09 -2.79 24.20
C GLY A 135 -15.95 -3.77 24.42
N THR A 136 -15.46 -4.48 23.40
CA THR A 136 -14.39 -5.49 23.56
C THR A 136 -12.99 -4.95 23.26
N GLY A 137 -12.89 -3.74 22.69
CA GLY A 137 -11.62 -3.14 22.27
C GLY A 137 -10.97 -3.90 21.13
N GLY A 138 -9.66 -3.69 20.98
CA GLY A 138 -8.83 -4.30 19.96
C GLY A 138 -7.63 -5.04 20.53
N TYR A 139 -6.83 -5.63 19.64
CA TYR A 139 -5.51 -6.15 20.04
C TYR A 139 -4.54 -4.98 20.21
N GLY A 140 -3.53 -5.15 21.06
CA GLY A 140 -2.59 -4.07 21.37
C GLY A 140 -1.16 -4.55 21.50
N TYR A 141 -0.23 -3.60 21.50
CA TYR A 141 1.11 -3.81 22.02
C TYR A 141 1.11 -3.52 23.53
N ASP A 142 1.77 -4.36 24.33
CA ASP A 142 1.98 -4.11 25.75
C ASP A 142 3.43 -3.66 26.01
N PRO A 143 3.68 -2.36 26.26
CA PRO A 143 5.02 -1.88 26.57
C PRO A 143 5.57 -2.42 27.89
N ALA A 144 4.71 -2.99 28.75
CA ALA A 144 5.10 -3.63 30.01
C ALA A 144 5.30 -5.16 29.86
N TYR A 145 5.31 -5.68 28.63
CA TYR A 145 5.54 -7.10 28.38
C TYR A 145 6.86 -7.58 29.00
N ASP A 146 6.76 -8.66 29.79
CA ASP A 146 7.90 -9.33 30.38
C ASP A 146 7.84 -10.82 29.99
N PRO A 147 8.78 -11.32 29.18
CA PRO A 147 8.76 -12.70 28.70
C PRO A 147 8.85 -13.74 29.83
N SER A 148 9.32 -13.36 31.01
CA SER A 148 9.38 -14.23 32.18
C SER A 148 8.06 -14.34 32.95
N LYS A 149 7.13 -13.40 32.74
CA LYS A 149 5.88 -13.29 33.51
C LYS A 149 4.62 -13.43 32.65
N SER A 150 4.70 -13.13 31.36
CA SER A 150 3.54 -13.07 30.48
C SER A 150 3.22 -14.43 29.84
N ALA A 151 2.04 -14.97 30.16
CA ALA A 151 1.59 -16.29 29.66
C ALA A 151 1.47 -16.41 28.13
N ARG A 152 1.31 -15.29 27.40
CA ARG A 152 1.17 -15.28 25.94
C ARG A 152 2.46 -15.49 25.16
N GLY A 153 3.62 -15.23 25.79
CA GLY A 153 4.91 -15.36 25.12
C GLY A 153 5.19 -14.36 23.98
N ASP A 154 4.42 -13.27 23.89
CA ASP A 154 4.62 -12.15 22.94
C ASP A 154 4.16 -10.82 23.55
N ALA A 155 4.77 -9.71 23.13
CA ALA A 155 4.39 -8.35 23.48
C ALA A 155 3.05 -7.91 22.86
N PHE A 156 2.55 -8.62 21.86
CA PHE A 156 1.16 -8.43 21.40
C PHE A 156 0.15 -9.00 22.39
N ALA A 157 -0.58 -8.09 23.02
CA ALA A 157 -1.62 -8.37 23.99
C ALA A 157 -2.91 -8.88 23.34
N GLY A 158 -3.80 -9.37 24.19
CA GLY A 158 -5.14 -9.81 23.79
C GLY A 158 -6.03 -8.67 23.36
N ARG A 159 -7.20 -9.06 22.88
CA ARG A 159 -8.28 -8.13 22.65
C ARG A 159 -8.73 -7.59 24.01
N ASP A 160 -8.60 -6.29 24.19
CA ASP A 160 -8.88 -5.60 25.47
C ASP A 160 -9.45 -4.19 25.18
N PRO A 161 -10.48 -3.73 25.92
CA PRO A 161 -11.08 -2.40 25.79
C PRO A 161 -10.09 -1.22 25.85
N ARG A 162 -8.93 -1.40 26.49
CA ARG A 162 -7.88 -0.36 26.56
C ARG A 162 -7.25 -0.06 25.19
N TYR A 163 -7.35 -1.01 24.25
CA TYR A 163 -6.77 -0.88 22.92
C TYR A 163 -7.83 -0.53 21.88
N SER A 164 -7.49 0.40 20.99
CA SER A 164 -8.33 0.84 19.88
C SER A 164 -7.48 1.65 18.90
N TRP A 165 -8.11 2.21 17.86
CA TRP A 165 -7.45 3.15 16.94
C TRP A 165 -6.84 4.38 17.65
N ARG A 166 -7.35 4.74 18.85
CA ARG A 166 -6.79 5.85 19.66
C ARG A 166 -5.57 5.44 20.48
N ASN A 167 -5.45 4.15 20.77
CA ASN A 167 -4.41 3.61 21.64
C ASN A 167 -4.05 2.20 21.17
N PRO A 168 -3.14 2.04 20.20
CA PRO A 168 -2.64 0.73 19.81
C PRO A 168 -1.63 0.15 20.83
N GLY A 169 -1.29 0.90 21.88
CA GLY A 169 -0.27 0.53 22.87
C GLY A 169 1.11 1.12 22.61
N PHE A 170 1.29 1.84 21.50
CA PHE A 170 2.47 2.64 21.18
C PHE A 170 2.07 4.04 20.69
N PRO A 171 2.97 5.04 20.72
CA PRO A 171 2.66 6.39 20.26
C PRO A 171 2.33 6.44 18.76
N GLN A 172 1.27 7.17 18.40
CA GLN A 172 0.94 7.52 17.02
C GLN A 172 0.52 8.98 16.94
N GLY A 173 1.12 9.72 16.00
CA GLY A 173 0.69 11.06 15.61
C GLY A 173 -0.50 11.06 14.65
N ASP A 174 -1.02 12.24 14.35
CA ASP A 174 -2.15 12.44 13.43
C ASP A 174 -1.84 12.08 11.97
N ASP A 175 -0.57 12.09 11.60
CA ASP A 175 0.00 11.79 10.30
C ASP A 175 0.45 10.33 10.16
N HIS A 176 0.33 9.51 11.20
CA HIS A 176 0.56 8.06 11.12
C HIS A 176 -0.66 7.35 10.52
N PRO A 177 -0.49 6.16 9.92
CA PRO A 177 -1.62 5.35 9.46
C PRO A 177 -2.52 4.99 10.65
N VAL A 178 -3.83 5.14 10.47
CA VAL A 178 -4.78 4.60 11.44
C VAL A 178 -4.70 3.09 11.41
N VAL A 179 -4.45 2.48 12.57
CA VAL A 179 -4.46 1.04 12.76
C VAL A 179 -5.58 0.64 13.73
N ASN A 180 -5.74 -0.66 13.98
CA ASN A 180 -6.76 -1.15 14.91
C ASN A 180 -8.19 -0.82 14.45
N VAL A 181 -8.38 -0.87 13.13
CA VAL A 181 -9.65 -0.64 12.44
C VAL A 181 -10.07 -1.94 11.74
N THR A 182 -11.36 -2.25 11.80
CA THR A 182 -11.90 -3.42 11.13
C THR A 182 -12.13 -3.17 9.65
N TRP A 183 -12.37 -4.24 8.89
CA TRP A 183 -12.79 -4.09 7.50
C TRP A 183 -14.12 -3.31 7.40
N ASN A 184 -15.02 -3.52 8.37
CA ASN A 184 -16.31 -2.85 8.42
C ASN A 184 -16.16 -1.34 8.71
N ASP A 185 -15.24 -0.95 9.59
CA ASP A 185 -14.91 0.46 9.86
C ASP A 185 -14.42 1.15 8.57
N ALA A 186 -13.49 0.50 7.86
CA ALA A 186 -12.93 1.02 6.62
C ALA A 186 -14.00 1.16 5.51
N ALA A 187 -14.83 0.12 5.36
CA ALA A 187 -15.95 0.16 4.41
C ALA A 187 -17.01 1.20 4.80
N ALA A 188 -17.24 1.46 6.10
CA ALA A 188 -18.16 2.48 6.57
C ALA A 188 -17.67 3.90 6.22
N MET A 189 -16.37 4.16 6.39
CA MET A 189 -15.74 5.42 5.99
C MET A 189 -15.90 5.67 4.49
N ALA A 190 -15.59 4.67 3.66
CA ALA A 190 -15.74 4.77 2.21
C ALA A 190 -17.20 5.02 1.78
N ARG A 191 -18.17 4.33 2.40
CA ARG A 191 -19.60 4.57 2.16
C ARG A 191 -20.03 5.97 2.58
N TRP A 192 -19.50 6.49 3.69
CA TRP A 192 -19.80 7.84 4.15
C TRP A 192 -19.25 8.89 3.18
N LEU A 193 -17.98 8.80 2.78
CA LEU A 193 -17.39 9.68 1.76
C LEU A 193 -18.20 9.64 0.46
N SER A 194 -18.66 8.45 0.06
CA SER A 194 -19.42 8.31 -1.16
C SER A 194 -20.72 9.12 -1.16
N ARG A 195 -21.43 9.11 -0.04
CA ARG A 195 -22.66 9.90 0.13
C ARG A 195 -22.36 11.39 0.25
N THR A 196 -21.33 11.74 1.02
CA THR A 196 -20.99 13.13 1.33
C THR A 196 -20.50 13.90 0.11
N GLU A 197 -19.75 13.24 -0.78
CA GLU A 197 -19.10 13.89 -1.92
C GLU A 197 -19.74 13.58 -3.27
N ASN A 198 -20.81 12.79 -3.28
CA ASN A 198 -21.48 12.35 -4.51
C ASN A 198 -20.49 11.75 -5.53
N ALA A 199 -19.58 10.92 -5.03
CA ALA A 199 -18.59 10.19 -5.81
C ALA A 199 -18.46 8.77 -5.25
N THR A 200 -17.94 7.81 -6.01
CA THR A 200 -17.83 6.44 -5.52
C THR A 200 -16.48 6.23 -4.84
N TYR A 201 -16.50 6.09 -3.52
CA TYR A 201 -15.37 5.66 -2.70
C TYR A 201 -15.57 4.22 -2.23
N ARG A 202 -14.49 3.44 -2.19
CA ARG A 202 -14.48 2.05 -1.74
C ARG A 202 -13.08 1.64 -1.29
N LEU A 203 -12.97 0.45 -0.71
CA LEU A 203 -11.68 -0.23 -0.63
C LEU A 203 -11.24 -0.65 -2.05
N PRO A 204 -9.93 -0.66 -2.35
CA PRO A 204 -9.43 -1.23 -3.59
C PRO A 204 -9.75 -2.73 -3.64
N THR A 205 -9.95 -3.27 -4.84
CA THR A 205 -9.89 -4.73 -4.98
C THR A 205 -8.47 -5.20 -4.72
N GLU A 206 -8.32 -6.49 -4.43
CA GLU A 206 -7.00 -7.11 -4.27
C GLU A 206 -6.13 -6.90 -5.52
N ALA A 207 -6.72 -7.00 -6.70
CA ALA A 207 -6.00 -6.82 -7.96
C ALA A 207 -5.61 -5.36 -8.22
N GLU A 208 -6.50 -4.41 -7.92
CA GLU A 208 -6.17 -2.99 -8.00
C GLU A 208 -5.03 -2.62 -7.04
N TRP A 209 -5.04 -3.19 -5.83
CA TRP A 209 -3.97 -2.98 -4.85
C TRP A 209 -2.63 -3.53 -5.36
N GLU A 210 -2.59 -4.76 -5.87
CA GLU A 210 -1.33 -5.34 -6.37
C GLU A 210 -0.82 -4.64 -7.62
N TYR A 211 -1.71 -4.26 -8.54
CA TYR A 211 -1.37 -3.45 -9.71
C TYR A 211 -0.72 -2.13 -9.29
N ALA A 212 -1.33 -1.47 -8.30
CA ALA A 212 -0.85 -0.22 -7.75
C ALA A 212 0.48 -0.38 -7.00
N CYS A 213 0.67 -1.48 -6.25
CA CYS A 213 1.94 -1.81 -5.57
C CYS A 213 3.08 -1.95 -6.57
N ARG A 214 2.85 -2.73 -7.63
CA ARG A 214 3.84 -3.03 -8.67
C ARG A 214 4.21 -1.80 -9.50
N ALA A 215 3.24 -0.92 -9.78
CA ALA A 215 3.44 0.29 -10.57
C ALA A 215 4.27 0.07 -11.86
N GLY A 216 3.95 -1.01 -12.58
CA GLY A 216 4.64 -1.40 -13.83
C GLY A 216 5.83 -2.34 -13.68
N THR A 217 6.29 -2.61 -12.45
CA THR A 217 7.36 -3.58 -12.19
C THR A 217 6.85 -5.03 -12.12
N ARG A 218 7.76 -5.99 -12.28
CA ARG A 218 7.53 -7.42 -12.01
C ARG A 218 8.33 -7.95 -10.83
N THR A 219 9.03 -7.05 -10.14
CA THR A 219 9.92 -7.34 -9.03
C THR A 219 9.13 -7.67 -7.76
N ARG A 220 9.82 -8.21 -6.76
CA ARG A 220 9.26 -8.50 -5.42
C ARG A 220 8.72 -7.26 -4.73
N TYR A 221 9.44 -6.15 -4.87
CA TYR A 221 9.10 -4.85 -4.32
C TYR A 221 9.11 -3.80 -5.42
N GLY A 222 8.38 -2.70 -5.26
CA GLY A 222 8.47 -1.54 -6.15
C GLY A 222 9.89 -0.93 -6.21
N SER A 223 10.74 -1.23 -5.22
CA SER A 223 12.14 -0.84 -5.12
C SER A 223 13.14 -1.86 -5.68
N GLY A 224 12.69 -2.99 -6.23
CA GLY A 224 13.54 -4.05 -6.79
C GLY A 224 13.31 -5.43 -6.14
N ASP A 225 14.21 -6.38 -6.40
CA ASP A 225 14.09 -7.77 -5.89
C ASP A 225 14.88 -8.03 -4.60
N ASP A 226 15.85 -7.18 -4.27
CA ASP A 226 16.67 -7.31 -3.07
C ASP A 226 15.88 -6.82 -1.85
N PRO A 227 15.68 -7.65 -0.81
CA PRO A 227 15.02 -7.25 0.44
C PRO A 227 15.63 -6.01 1.09
N ARG A 228 16.94 -5.78 0.93
CA ARG A 228 17.64 -4.61 1.48
C ARG A 228 17.19 -3.30 0.84
N SER A 229 16.53 -3.34 -0.32
CA SER A 229 15.94 -2.15 -0.93
C SER A 229 14.82 -1.55 -0.07
N LEU A 230 14.17 -2.35 0.78
CA LEU A 230 13.08 -1.90 1.66
C LEU A 230 13.51 -0.88 2.69
N LEU A 231 14.76 -0.91 3.17
CA LEU A 231 15.28 0.07 4.16
C LEU A 231 15.18 1.54 3.70
N ARG A 232 15.02 1.78 2.40
CA ARG A 232 14.83 3.12 1.81
C ARG A 232 13.43 3.35 1.25
N ALA A 233 12.57 2.35 1.29
CA ALA A 233 11.29 2.33 0.58
C ALA A 233 10.09 1.94 1.46
N ALA A 234 10.33 1.43 2.67
CA ALA A 234 9.31 0.83 3.51
C ALA A 234 9.71 0.84 4.99
N ASN A 235 8.72 0.89 5.87
CA ASN A 235 8.86 0.59 7.29
C ASN A 235 8.49 -0.88 7.54
N VAL A 236 9.47 -1.72 7.90
CA VAL A 236 9.31 -3.17 8.04
C VAL A 236 10.00 -3.68 9.30
N PHE A 237 9.88 -4.98 9.59
CA PHE A 237 10.57 -5.54 10.75
C PHE A 237 12.08 -5.54 10.53
N ASP A 238 12.79 -4.65 11.22
CA ASP A 238 14.20 -4.34 11.04
C ASP A 238 14.93 -4.20 12.39
N ALA A 239 16.11 -3.56 12.40
CA ALA A 239 16.89 -3.38 13.62
C ALA A 239 16.26 -2.43 14.66
N ASP A 240 15.38 -1.51 14.26
CA ASP A 240 14.67 -0.60 15.15
C ASP A 240 13.49 -1.32 15.81
N ALA A 241 12.67 -2.03 15.01
CA ALA A 241 11.54 -2.78 15.53
C ALA A 241 11.97 -3.99 16.39
N GLN A 242 13.02 -4.73 15.99
CA GLN A 242 13.44 -5.96 16.69
C GLN A 242 13.85 -5.73 18.16
N ALA A 243 14.20 -4.50 18.55
CA ALA A 243 14.55 -4.17 19.94
C ALA A 243 13.41 -4.52 20.91
N ASN A 244 12.17 -4.45 20.43
CA ASN A 244 10.96 -4.82 21.18
C ASN A 244 10.61 -6.32 21.05
N TRP A 245 11.25 -7.07 20.14
CA TRP A 245 11.01 -8.49 19.85
C TRP A 245 12.30 -9.30 19.71
N PRO A 246 13.09 -9.46 20.78
CA PRO A 246 14.39 -10.15 20.72
C PRO A 246 14.29 -11.62 20.28
N ARG A 247 13.14 -12.28 20.51
CA ARG A 247 12.87 -13.64 20.04
C ARG A 247 12.82 -13.75 18.51
N TRP A 248 12.45 -12.67 17.83
CA TRP A 248 12.25 -12.62 16.38
C TRP A 248 13.42 -12.01 15.63
N ARG A 249 14.49 -11.62 16.33
CA ARG A 249 15.67 -10.93 15.81
C ARG A 249 16.25 -11.53 14.53
N ALA A 250 16.23 -12.86 14.40
CA ALA A 250 16.75 -13.56 13.23
C ALA A 250 15.98 -13.26 11.92
N HIS A 251 14.77 -12.70 12.02
CA HIS A 251 13.93 -12.35 10.87
C HIS A 251 13.91 -10.85 10.57
N ALA A 252 14.62 -10.05 11.37
CA ALA A 252 14.76 -8.63 11.14
C ALA A 252 15.62 -8.36 9.91
N LEU A 253 15.20 -7.41 9.08
CA LEU A 253 16.03 -6.90 8.02
C LEU A 253 17.27 -6.23 8.64
N ALA A 254 18.46 -6.62 8.16
CA ALA A 254 19.70 -6.02 8.64
C ALA A 254 19.80 -4.56 8.17
N GLY A 255 19.54 -3.63 9.09
CA GLY A 255 19.56 -2.19 8.84
C GLY A 255 18.48 -1.49 9.66
N HIS A 256 18.41 -0.17 9.50
CA HIS A 256 17.50 0.72 10.22
C HIS A 256 16.71 1.54 9.20
N ASP A 257 15.39 1.51 9.33
CA ASP A 257 14.44 2.38 8.63
C ASP A 257 14.04 3.60 9.47
N GLY A 258 14.42 3.62 10.75
CA GLY A 258 14.24 4.72 11.69
C GLY A 258 13.00 4.61 12.57
N PHE A 259 12.19 3.54 12.45
CA PHE A 259 10.90 3.44 13.13
C PHE A 259 10.67 2.08 13.78
N ALA A 260 10.57 2.06 15.11
CA ALA A 260 10.25 0.82 15.86
C ALA A 260 8.77 0.39 15.78
N PHE A 261 7.89 1.28 15.33
CA PHE A 261 6.44 1.10 15.15
C PHE A 261 6.01 1.74 13.83
N THR A 262 4.74 2.08 13.63
CA THR A 262 4.31 2.85 12.45
C THR A 262 5.11 4.15 12.29
N SER A 263 5.40 4.53 11.06
CA SER A 263 5.96 5.83 10.68
C SER A 263 4.84 6.78 10.22
N PRO A 264 5.05 8.11 10.22
CA PRO A 264 4.21 9.03 9.47
C PRO A 264 4.06 8.54 8.03
N VAL A 265 2.87 8.68 7.45
CA VAL A 265 2.65 8.26 6.07
C VAL A 265 3.50 9.11 5.11
N GLY A 266 4.01 8.49 4.05
CA GLY A 266 4.88 9.15 3.08
C GLY A 266 6.31 9.38 3.55
N SER A 267 6.76 8.67 4.59
CA SER A 267 8.13 8.79 5.10
C SER A 267 9.20 8.26 4.14
N PHE A 268 8.82 7.37 3.21
CA PHE A 268 9.72 6.74 2.25
C PHE A 268 9.46 7.22 0.82
N ALA A 269 10.29 6.80 -0.14
CA ALA A 269 10.08 7.16 -1.54
C ALA A 269 8.80 6.52 -2.12
N PRO A 270 8.02 7.24 -2.94
CA PRO A 270 6.87 6.66 -3.61
C PRO A 270 7.30 5.72 -4.75
N ASN A 271 6.41 4.81 -5.16
CA ASN A 271 6.59 4.04 -6.38
C ASN A 271 6.30 4.88 -7.65
N ALA A 272 6.41 4.27 -8.83
CA ALA A 272 6.26 4.96 -10.11
C ALA A 272 4.86 5.57 -10.37
N PHE A 273 3.84 5.19 -9.61
CA PHE A 273 2.51 5.80 -9.65
C PHE A 273 2.33 6.92 -8.60
N GLY A 274 3.38 7.25 -7.84
CA GLY A 274 3.31 8.28 -6.80
C GLY A 274 2.63 7.82 -5.51
N LEU A 275 2.55 6.51 -5.28
CA LEU A 275 1.98 5.87 -4.09
C LEU A 275 3.09 5.56 -3.08
N TYR A 276 2.84 5.90 -1.83
CA TYR A 276 3.75 5.67 -0.71
C TYR A 276 3.31 4.46 0.10
N ASP A 277 4.24 3.87 0.87
CA ASP A 277 3.95 2.86 1.88
C ASP A 277 3.19 1.63 1.35
N MET A 278 3.34 1.32 0.05
CA MET A 278 2.78 0.10 -0.55
C MET A 278 3.49 -1.17 -0.05
N HIS A 279 4.57 -0.99 0.73
CA HIS A 279 5.31 -2.02 1.42
C HIS A 279 5.47 -1.57 2.88
N GLY A 280 5.09 -2.42 3.83
CA GLY A 280 5.30 -2.14 5.26
C GLY A 280 4.28 -1.16 5.85
N ASN A 281 4.71 -0.45 6.90
CA ASN A 281 3.95 0.51 7.73
C ASN A 281 2.64 -0.08 8.31
N ALA A 282 1.54 -0.14 7.56
CA ALA A 282 0.33 -0.85 7.97
C ALA A 282 -0.21 -1.79 6.87
N TRP A 283 -0.70 -2.97 7.28
CA TRP A 283 -1.43 -3.85 6.38
C TRP A 283 -2.69 -3.14 5.91
N GLU A 284 -3.01 -3.22 4.63
CA GLU A 284 -4.16 -2.50 4.08
C GLU A 284 -5.30 -3.46 3.76
N TRP A 285 -6.48 -3.22 4.33
CA TRP A 285 -7.70 -3.93 3.94
C TRP A 285 -8.04 -3.72 2.46
N THR A 286 -8.41 -4.80 1.78
CA THR A 286 -8.96 -4.77 0.41
C THR A 286 -10.43 -5.20 0.41
N ALA A 287 -11.16 -4.95 -0.68
CA ALA A 287 -12.57 -5.30 -0.80
C ALA A 287 -12.81 -6.82 -0.82
N ASP A 288 -11.82 -7.62 -1.22
CA ASP A 288 -12.01 -9.00 -1.63
C ASP A 288 -12.17 -9.95 -0.45
N TRP A 289 -13.04 -10.95 -0.63
CA TRP A 289 -12.99 -12.17 0.17
C TRP A 289 -11.77 -13.01 -0.24
N HIS A 290 -11.20 -13.78 0.68
CA HIS A 290 -10.08 -14.67 0.36
C HIS A 290 -10.56 -16.06 -0.10
N ASP A 291 -9.82 -16.64 -1.05
CA ASP A 291 -9.90 -18.05 -1.43
C ASP A 291 -8.56 -18.49 -2.04
N ASP A 292 -7.98 -19.57 -1.48
CA ASP A 292 -6.66 -20.10 -1.85
C ASP A 292 -6.53 -20.47 -3.33
N ARG A 293 -7.65 -20.72 -4.02
CA ARG A 293 -7.68 -21.17 -5.41
C ARG A 293 -8.25 -20.10 -6.35
N TYR A 294 -8.46 -18.87 -5.88
CA TYR A 294 -9.14 -17.85 -6.69
C TYR A 294 -8.34 -17.50 -7.95
N TYR A 295 -7.01 -17.42 -7.86
CA TYR A 295 -6.15 -17.00 -8.98
C TYR A 295 -6.28 -17.95 -10.18
N ALA A 296 -6.45 -19.25 -9.95
CA ALA A 296 -6.64 -20.25 -11.02
C ALA A 296 -7.94 -20.08 -11.83
N ARG A 297 -8.90 -19.31 -11.31
CA ARG A 297 -10.23 -19.09 -11.93
C ARG A 297 -10.63 -17.61 -11.97
N SER A 298 -9.66 -16.72 -11.74
CA SER A 298 -9.86 -15.27 -11.71
C SER A 298 -10.26 -14.78 -13.10
N PRO A 299 -11.30 -13.93 -13.22
CA PRO A 299 -11.62 -13.31 -14.50
C PRO A 299 -10.49 -12.35 -14.91
N ALA A 300 -10.24 -12.25 -16.22
CA ALA A 300 -9.14 -11.46 -16.73
C ALA A 300 -9.33 -9.94 -16.55
N ALA A 301 -10.57 -9.44 -16.48
CA ALA A 301 -10.85 -8.01 -16.39
C ALA A 301 -11.50 -7.67 -15.04
N ASP A 302 -10.94 -6.68 -14.35
CA ASP A 302 -11.41 -6.12 -13.08
C ASP A 302 -11.91 -7.17 -12.06
N PRO A 303 -11.07 -8.17 -11.67
CA PRO A 303 -11.46 -9.18 -10.70
C PRO A 303 -11.77 -8.55 -9.34
N LYS A 304 -12.77 -9.11 -8.65
CA LYS A 304 -13.32 -8.62 -7.38
C LYS A 304 -13.27 -9.66 -6.26
N GLY A 305 -12.50 -10.72 -6.46
CA GLY A 305 -12.45 -11.86 -5.57
C GLY A 305 -13.68 -12.77 -5.71
N PRO A 306 -13.77 -13.82 -4.89
CA PRO A 306 -14.97 -14.65 -4.77
C PRO A 306 -16.14 -13.84 -4.18
N ALA A 307 -17.36 -14.18 -4.59
CA ALA A 307 -18.57 -13.46 -4.16
C ALA A 307 -18.84 -13.57 -2.66
N THR A 308 -18.39 -14.67 -2.03
CA THR A 308 -18.57 -14.96 -0.60
C THR A 308 -17.28 -15.50 -0.01
N GLY A 309 -17.15 -15.40 1.32
CA GLY A 309 -16.00 -15.90 2.07
C GLY A 309 -16.16 -15.66 3.57
N SER A 310 -15.18 -16.11 4.35
CA SER A 310 -15.14 -15.95 5.81
C SER A 310 -14.11 -14.91 6.28
N VAL A 311 -13.14 -14.59 5.42
CA VAL A 311 -12.00 -13.72 5.73
C VAL A 311 -11.71 -12.80 4.56
N ARG A 312 -11.40 -11.54 4.86
CA ARG A 312 -11.07 -10.51 3.87
C ARG A 312 -9.58 -10.47 3.64
N VAL A 313 -9.19 -10.15 2.41
CA VAL A 313 -7.79 -9.99 2.04
C VAL A 313 -7.26 -8.66 2.61
N ARG A 314 -6.01 -8.71 3.10
CA ARG A 314 -5.16 -7.55 3.40
C ARG A 314 -3.81 -7.69 2.71
N ARG A 315 -3.18 -6.58 2.34
CA ARG A 315 -1.95 -6.56 1.53
C ARG A 315 -0.88 -5.62 2.11
N GLY A 316 0.36 -5.71 1.63
CA GLY A 316 1.43 -4.74 1.86
C GLY A 316 2.44 -5.05 2.96
N GLY A 317 2.03 -5.75 4.03
CA GLY A 317 2.87 -5.84 5.23
C GLY A 317 2.61 -4.70 6.20
N SER A 318 3.42 -4.59 7.24
CA SER A 318 3.36 -3.57 8.28
C SER A 318 4.76 -3.35 8.86
N TRP A 319 4.92 -2.40 9.78
CA TRP A 319 6.15 -2.15 10.54
C TRP A 319 6.69 -3.38 11.30
N HIS A 320 5.86 -4.39 11.58
CA HIS A 320 6.28 -5.65 12.19
C HIS A 320 6.32 -6.82 11.18
N THR A 321 6.37 -6.53 9.87
CA THR A 321 6.35 -7.58 8.83
C THR A 321 7.75 -7.86 8.33
N TRP A 322 8.10 -9.15 8.25
CA TRP A 322 9.38 -9.57 7.70
C TRP A 322 9.42 -9.26 6.19
N PRO A 323 10.60 -8.94 5.63
CA PRO A 323 10.73 -8.58 4.21
C PRO A 323 10.06 -9.55 3.23
N PHE A 324 10.12 -10.86 3.51
CA PHE A 324 9.49 -11.90 2.69
C PHE A 324 7.96 -11.75 2.56
N TYR A 325 7.31 -11.22 3.59
CA TYR A 325 5.87 -11.02 3.66
C TYR A 325 5.43 -9.60 3.24
N ALA A 326 6.37 -8.74 2.87
CA ALA A 326 6.10 -7.40 2.33
C ALA A 326 6.15 -7.35 0.79
N ARG A 327 6.32 -8.50 0.11
CA ARG A 327 6.35 -8.58 -1.36
C ARG A 327 5.01 -8.14 -1.95
N CYS A 328 5.01 -7.53 -3.14
CA CYS A 328 3.77 -7.13 -3.80
C CYS A 328 2.81 -8.30 -3.99
N ALA A 329 3.31 -9.50 -4.33
CA ALA A 329 2.50 -10.70 -4.55
C ALA A 329 1.98 -11.34 -3.26
N TYR A 330 2.58 -11.05 -2.09
CA TYR A 330 2.22 -11.74 -0.86
C TYR A 330 0.81 -11.37 -0.42
N ARG A 331 0.05 -12.40 -0.06
CA ARG A 331 -1.35 -12.30 0.33
C ARG A 331 -1.48 -12.69 1.79
N ASN A 332 -2.35 -11.98 2.51
CA ASN A 332 -2.72 -12.35 3.85
C ASN A 332 -4.20 -12.02 4.04
N TRP A 333 -4.82 -12.59 5.08
CA TRP A 333 -6.23 -12.41 5.31
C TRP A 333 -6.58 -12.54 6.78
N ASN A 334 -7.68 -11.91 7.15
CA ASN A 334 -8.21 -11.96 8.50
C ASN A 334 -9.74 -11.94 8.46
N SER A 335 -10.37 -12.38 9.54
CA SER A 335 -11.82 -12.17 9.66
C SER A 335 -12.11 -10.67 9.62
N PRO A 336 -13.24 -10.24 9.02
CA PRO A 336 -13.54 -8.82 8.84
C PRO A 336 -13.67 -8.04 10.16
N GLN A 337 -13.88 -8.72 11.29
CA GLN A 337 -13.95 -8.13 12.63
C GLN A 337 -12.56 -7.93 13.29
N THR A 338 -11.49 -8.37 12.63
CA THR A 338 -10.11 -8.25 13.12
C THR A 338 -9.70 -6.79 13.16
N ARG A 339 -8.97 -6.42 14.21
CA ARG A 339 -8.48 -5.07 14.50
C ARG A 339 -7.18 -5.18 15.26
N TYR A 340 -6.12 -5.38 14.50
CA TYR A 340 -4.75 -5.44 14.99
C TYR A 340 -4.11 -4.07 14.87
N THR A 341 -3.11 -3.83 15.71
CA THR A 341 -2.21 -2.66 15.65
C THR A 341 -1.32 -2.62 14.40
N LEU A 342 -1.47 -3.62 13.53
CA LEU A 342 -0.73 -3.80 12.29
C LEU A 342 -1.60 -3.56 11.06
N VAL A 343 -2.93 -3.36 11.20
CA VAL A 343 -3.86 -3.30 10.08
C VAL A 343 -4.58 -1.95 10.06
N GLY A 344 -4.45 -1.27 8.93
CA GLY A 344 -5.10 -0.02 8.58
C GLY A 344 -5.89 -0.14 7.28
N MET A 345 -5.93 0.95 6.51
CA MET A 345 -6.69 1.01 5.25
C MET A 345 -6.13 2.05 4.29
N ARG A 346 -6.39 1.86 3.01
CA ARG A 346 -6.26 2.85 1.95
C ARG A 346 -7.56 2.88 1.16
N LEU A 347 -8.01 4.06 0.77
CA LEU A 347 -9.25 4.20 0.00
C LEU A 347 -8.96 4.37 -1.48
N LEU A 348 -9.88 3.87 -2.30
CA LEU A 348 -9.97 4.10 -3.73
C LEU A 348 -11.20 4.96 -4.01
N ARG A 349 -11.07 5.88 -4.95
CA ARG A 349 -12.16 6.65 -5.55
C ARG A 349 -12.24 6.36 -7.04
N GLU A 350 -13.43 6.03 -7.53
CA GLU A 350 -13.65 5.82 -8.97
C GLU A 350 -13.32 7.08 -9.77
N ALA A 351 -12.65 6.92 -10.91
CA ALA A 351 -12.54 8.02 -11.87
C ALA A 351 -13.91 8.28 -12.49
N ALA A 352 -14.29 9.56 -12.62
CA ALA A 352 -15.53 9.92 -13.29
C ALA A 352 -15.55 9.31 -14.69
N ALA A 353 -16.70 8.80 -15.12
CA ALA A 353 -16.83 8.38 -16.50
C ALA A 353 -16.49 9.56 -17.43
N PRO A 354 -15.70 9.34 -18.50
CA PRO A 354 -15.54 10.39 -19.50
C PRO A 354 -16.95 10.79 -19.91
N ARG A 355 -17.27 12.09 -19.78
CA ARG A 355 -18.55 12.61 -20.28
C ARG A 355 -18.61 12.18 -21.74
N SER A 356 -19.61 11.39 -22.11
CA SER A 356 -19.89 11.13 -23.52
C SER A 356 -20.00 12.50 -24.17
N ALA A 357 -19.14 12.77 -25.16
CA ALA A 357 -19.31 13.95 -26.00
C ALA A 357 -20.75 13.91 -26.51
N GLU A 358 -21.57 14.88 -26.13
CA GLU A 358 -22.89 15.01 -26.71
C GLU A 358 -22.71 15.06 -28.23
N PRO A 359 -23.37 14.18 -29.01
CA PRO A 359 -23.35 14.28 -30.45
C PRO A 359 -24.11 15.56 -30.83
N GLY A 360 -23.41 16.66 -31.07
CA GLY A 360 -24.07 17.87 -31.59
C GLY A 360 -23.41 19.23 -31.38
N ARG A 361 -22.31 19.37 -30.61
CA ARG A 361 -21.64 20.68 -30.50
C ARG A 361 -20.31 20.69 -31.26
N SER A 362 -20.41 20.93 -32.57
CA SER A 362 -19.28 21.37 -33.38
C SER A 362 -18.75 22.70 -32.84
N PHE A 363 -17.58 22.69 -32.18
CA PHE A 363 -16.81 23.90 -31.97
C PHE A 363 -16.27 24.34 -33.32
N ARG A 364 -16.89 25.34 -33.95
CA ARG A 364 -16.25 26.08 -35.04
C ARG A 364 -15.11 26.90 -34.43
N ILE A 365 -13.88 26.47 -34.69
CA ILE A 365 -12.71 27.34 -34.53
C ILE A 365 -12.84 28.40 -35.63
N MET A 366 -13.34 29.58 -35.27
CA MET A 366 -13.20 30.76 -36.12
C MET A 366 -11.73 31.20 -36.05
N ALA A 367 -10.96 30.88 -37.08
CA ALA A 367 -9.65 31.46 -37.29
C ALA A 367 -9.83 32.97 -37.58
N ALA A 368 -9.53 33.82 -36.60
CA ALA A 368 -9.38 35.24 -36.82
C ALA A 368 -8.06 35.47 -37.59
N VAL A 369 -8.15 35.68 -38.89
CA VAL A 369 -7.04 36.20 -39.70
C VAL A 369 -6.91 37.70 -39.39
N ALA A 370 -5.84 38.07 -38.72
CA ALA A 370 -5.47 39.48 -38.54
C ALA A 370 -5.01 40.04 -39.89
N ALA A 371 -5.84 40.89 -40.50
CA ALA A 371 -5.45 41.71 -41.64
C ALA A 371 -4.77 42.99 -41.11
N ALA A 372 -3.52 43.21 -41.52
CA ALA A 372 -2.79 44.45 -41.24
C ALA A 372 -3.39 45.63 -42.03
N PRO A 373 -3.46 46.85 -41.45
CA PRO A 373 -3.93 48.03 -42.17
C PRO A 373 -2.87 48.55 -43.17
N PRO A 374 -3.28 49.20 -44.28
CA PRO A 374 -2.36 49.74 -45.27
C PRO A 374 -1.68 51.03 -44.79
N PRO A 375 -0.51 51.40 -45.34
CA PRO A 375 0.21 52.58 -44.93
C PRO A 375 -0.48 53.88 -45.39
N THR A 376 -0.47 54.86 -44.50
CA THR A 376 -1.02 56.21 -44.70
C THR A 376 -0.13 57.00 -45.66
N ALA A 377 -0.71 57.53 -46.73
CA ALA A 377 -0.05 58.51 -47.59
C ALA A 377 -0.16 59.91 -46.97
N LEU A 378 0.98 60.60 -46.86
CA LEU A 378 1.09 62.04 -46.61
C LEU A 378 1.05 62.76 -47.95
N ASP A 379 0.23 63.81 -48.08
CA ASP A 379 0.57 65.00 -48.86
C ASP A 379 -0.40 66.18 -48.57
N PRO A 380 -0.08 67.44 -48.93
CA PRO A 380 -0.15 68.59 -48.03
C PRO A 380 -1.08 69.70 -48.56
N HIS A 381 -1.05 70.85 -47.88
CA HIS A 381 -1.56 72.17 -48.26
C HIS A 381 -2.88 72.65 -47.62
N GLU A 382 -2.71 73.41 -46.54
CA GLU A 382 -3.51 74.59 -46.22
C GLU A 382 -3.14 75.80 -47.12
N PRO A 383 -4.04 76.78 -47.26
CA PRO A 383 -3.68 78.19 -47.36
C PRO A 383 -4.09 78.96 -46.08
N GLY A 384 -3.22 79.89 -45.66
CA GLY A 384 -3.36 80.76 -44.47
C GLY A 384 -4.49 81.79 -44.54
N PRO A 385 -4.60 82.68 -43.52
CA PRO A 385 -3.69 83.82 -43.39
C PRO A 385 -2.82 83.87 -42.12
#